data_AF-A0A5E4RDG9-F1
#
_entry.id   AF-A0A5E4RDG9-F1
#
_cell.length_a   1.000
_cell.length_b   1.000
_cell.length_c   1.000
_cell.angle_alpha   90.00
_cell.angle_beta   90.00
_cell.angle_gamma   90.00
#
_symmetry.space_group_name_H-M   'P 1'
#
loop_
_entity.id
_entity.type
_entity.pdbx_description
1 polymer ?
#
loop_
_entity_poly.entity_id
_entity_poly.type
_entity_poly.pdbx_seq_one_letter_code
_entity_poly.pdbx_strand_id
1 'polypeptide(L)'
;MIETATFDMYPVRLEPKAGESLPGYCWRFYRGNGHQPPKAFNKETFDVRRGSQRRVGASAFEHVFGIGRISPIVDAESEMADLARKFEAKTWYRRAKVSRHCVTCVALGRPHLLKHDLPLARACPEHSCWLISGCTGCGTTLGWRSIGAGWHCSNCGLYLGGMKAAQAPKWVCELSNWLNSSINPLNAAHSAHVAPDDRRPTPPGSRCIVSLSEPFGSALKLLVDVASAEAMGGATPVGESKKFSPNNRLSNLLTGYLERVSDVDLKFLKELLKDEAIYEQICTRIAA
;
A
#
# COMPACT_ATOMS: atom_id res chain seq x y z
N MET A 1 6.72 -21.68 -28.76
CA MET A 1 7.76 -20.70 -28.40
C MET A 1 7.08 -19.35 -28.29
N ILE A 2 7.15 -18.70 -27.13
CA ILE A 2 6.63 -17.33 -26.99
C ILE A 2 7.77 -16.44 -27.48
N GLU A 3 7.62 -15.75 -28.61
CA GLU A 3 8.51 -14.65 -28.97
C GLU A 3 8.57 -13.70 -27.78
N THR A 4 9.75 -13.55 -27.20
CA THR A 4 9.93 -12.81 -25.96
C THR A 4 9.96 -11.33 -26.28
N ALA A 5 8.78 -10.74 -26.37
CA ALA A 5 8.60 -9.32 -26.64
C ALA A 5 9.51 -8.47 -25.75
N THR A 6 10.28 -7.55 -26.34
CA THR A 6 11.14 -6.62 -25.62
C THR A 6 10.49 -5.25 -25.52
N PHE A 7 11.00 -4.38 -24.65
CA PHE A 7 10.48 -3.03 -24.44
C PHE A 7 10.26 -2.25 -25.74
N ASP A 8 11.21 -2.36 -26.67
CA ASP A 8 11.22 -1.61 -27.92
C ASP A 8 10.13 -2.03 -28.90
N MET A 9 9.50 -3.20 -28.69
CA MET A 9 8.38 -3.66 -29.49
C MET A 9 7.05 -2.99 -29.12
N TYR A 10 7.04 -2.19 -28.05
CA TYR A 10 5.84 -1.49 -27.58
C TYR A 10 5.87 -0.01 -27.98
N PRO A 11 4.84 0.50 -28.69
CA PRO A 11 4.80 1.91 -29.14
C PRO A 11 4.68 2.90 -27.98
N VAL A 12 4.04 2.52 -26.88
CA VAL A 12 3.84 3.38 -25.70
C VAL A 12 4.83 2.99 -24.60
N ARG A 13 5.82 3.87 -24.39
CA ARG A 13 6.94 3.66 -23.46
C ARG A 13 6.69 4.36 -22.13
N LEU A 14 5.73 3.84 -21.37
CA LEU A 14 5.39 4.43 -20.09
C LEU A 14 6.56 4.32 -19.08
N GLU A 15 6.92 5.43 -18.46
CA GLU A 15 7.88 5.44 -17.35
C GLU A 15 7.20 5.03 -16.03
N PRO A 16 7.88 4.26 -15.16
CA PRO A 16 7.56 4.11 -13.74
C PRO A 16 7.20 5.44 -13.06
N LYS A 17 6.14 5.44 -12.26
CA LYS A 17 5.81 6.60 -11.41
C LYS A 17 6.33 6.40 -9.99
N ALA A 18 6.75 7.49 -9.34
CA ALA A 18 7.18 7.45 -7.95
C ALA A 18 6.10 6.83 -7.04
N GLY A 19 6.48 5.82 -6.25
CA GLY A 19 5.58 5.10 -5.35
C GLY A 19 4.57 4.16 -6.03
N GLU A 20 4.64 3.96 -7.35
CA GLU A 20 3.86 2.96 -8.06
C GLU A 20 4.29 1.54 -7.66
N SER A 21 3.33 0.63 -7.53
CA SER A 21 3.63 -0.77 -7.27
C SER A 21 4.13 -1.46 -8.54
N LEU A 22 4.99 -2.48 -8.41
CA LEU A 22 5.45 -3.29 -9.54
C LEU A 22 4.29 -3.85 -10.40
N PRO A 23 3.26 -4.48 -9.82
CA PRO A 23 2.16 -4.98 -10.62
C PRO A 23 1.31 -3.83 -11.19
N GLY A 24 1.22 -2.70 -10.50
CA GLY A 24 0.55 -1.49 -10.99
C GLY A 24 1.19 -0.92 -12.24
N TYR A 25 2.53 -0.79 -12.23
CA TYR A 25 3.31 -0.35 -13.38
C TYR A 25 3.13 -1.28 -14.57
N CYS A 26 3.27 -2.59 -14.34
CA CYS A 26 3.12 -3.57 -15.41
C CYS A 26 1.74 -3.54 -16.02
N TRP A 27 0.71 -3.40 -15.18
CA TRP A 27 -0.64 -3.27 -15.70
C TRP A 27 -0.82 -1.96 -16.49
N ARG A 28 -0.34 -0.82 -15.98
CA ARG A 28 -0.40 0.44 -16.73
C ARG A 28 0.32 0.36 -18.08
N PHE A 29 1.51 -0.25 -18.12
CA PHE A 29 2.31 -0.44 -19.33
C PHE A 29 1.59 -1.27 -20.40
N TYR A 30 1.15 -2.49 -20.04
CA TYR A 30 0.49 -3.38 -21.00
C TYR A 30 -0.85 -2.78 -21.47
N ARG A 31 -1.61 -2.14 -20.57
CA ARG A 31 -2.84 -1.43 -20.94
C ARG A 31 -2.59 -0.31 -21.94
N GLY A 32 -1.57 0.51 -21.70
CA GLY A 32 -1.20 1.62 -22.59
C GLY A 32 -0.87 1.15 -24.01
N ASN A 33 -0.49 -0.11 -24.16
CA ASN A 33 -0.19 -0.75 -25.44
C ASN A 33 -1.32 -1.68 -25.94
N GLY A 34 -2.51 -1.67 -25.32
CA GLY A 34 -3.64 -2.50 -25.77
C GLY A 34 -3.53 -4.00 -25.44
N HIS A 35 -2.66 -4.37 -24.50
CA HIS A 35 -2.38 -5.76 -24.13
C HIS A 35 -2.79 -6.09 -22.69
N GLN A 36 -2.91 -7.38 -22.39
CA GLN A 36 -2.99 -7.88 -21.01
C GLN A 36 -1.60 -8.18 -20.47
N PRO A 37 -1.33 -7.94 -19.17
CA PRO A 37 -0.11 -8.39 -18.54
C PRO A 37 0.00 -9.93 -18.61
N PRO A 38 1.13 -10.47 -19.10
CA PRO A 38 1.43 -11.89 -18.99
C PRO A 38 1.25 -12.44 -17.57
N LYS A 39 0.63 -13.62 -17.45
CA LYS A 39 0.41 -14.29 -16.15
C LYS A 39 1.71 -14.55 -15.37
N ALA A 40 2.85 -14.66 -16.08
CA ALA A 40 4.17 -14.83 -15.50
C ALA A 40 4.55 -13.67 -14.57
N PHE A 41 4.20 -12.42 -14.92
CA PHE A 41 4.50 -11.26 -14.08
C PHE A 41 3.82 -11.30 -12.74
N ASN A 42 2.59 -11.80 -12.67
CA ASN A 42 1.92 -11.98 -11.39
C ASN A 42 2.75 -12.86 -10.47
N LYS A 43 3.29 -13.98 -10.98
CA LYS A 43 4.16 -14.88 -10.19
C LYS A 43 5.44 -14.17 -9.74
N GLU A 44 6.11 -13.48 -10.65
CA GLU A 44 7.36 -12.79 -10.33
C GLU A 44 7.18 -11.66 -9.33
N THR A 45 6.12 -10.85 -9.44
CA THR A 45 5.78 -9.84 -8.43
C THR A 45 5.61 -10.49 -7.05
N PHE A 46 4.94 -11.65 -6.98
CA PHE A 46 4.80 -12.37 -5.71
C PHE A 46 6.14 -12.89 -5.18
N ASP A 47 7.04 -13.32 -6.05
CA ASP A 47 8.36 -13.82 -5.66
C ASP A 47 9.28 -12.67 -5.16
N VAL A 48 9.20 -11.49 -5.78
CA VAL A 48 9.83 -10.24 -5.25
C VAL A 48 9.32 -9.95 -3.85
N ARG A 49 8.00 -9.96 -3.64
CA ARG A 49 7.37 -9.68 -2.32
C ARG A 49 7.64 -10.73 -1.25
N ARG A 50 7.98 -11.97 -1.64
CA ARG A 50 8.46 -13.00 -0.70
C ARG A 50 9.90 -12.74 -0.26
N GLY A 51 10.59 -11.82 -0.93
CA GLY A 51 12.02 -11.60 -0.81
C GLY A 51 12.80 -12.89 -1.05
N SER A 52 12.30 -13.75 -1.96
CA SER A 52 13.15 -14.79 -2.51
C SER A 52 14.22 -14.08 -3.32
N GLN A 53 15.45 -14.04 -2.79
CA GLN A 53 16.62 -13.47 -3.47
C GLN A 53 17.00 -14.18 -4.78
N ARG A 54 16.08 -14.95 -5.41
CA ARG A 54 16.26 -15.48 -6.75
C ARG A 54 16.28 -14.32 -7.73
N ARG A 55 17.50 -13.80 -7.91
CA ARG A 55 18.06 -13.00 -9.00
C ARG A 55 16.98 -12.40 -9.90
N VAL A 56 16.60 -11.16 -9.58
CA VAL A 56 15.90 -10.24 -10.51
C VAL A 56 16.58 -10.23 -11.88
N GLY A 57 17.91 -10.48 -11.90
CA GLY A 57 18.81 -10.80 -13.03
C GLY A 57 18.32 -11.78 -14.11
N ALA A 58 17.23 -12.52 -13.87
CA ALA A 58 16.64 -13.47 -14.81
C ALA A 58 15.10 -13.40 -14.84
N SER A 59 14.54 -12.27 -14.40
CA SER A 59 13.09 -12.06 -14.36
C SER A 59 12.57 -11.65 -15.74
N ALA A 60 11.34 -12.07 -16.07
CA ALA A 60 10.63 -11.55 -17.24
C ALA A 60 10.55 -10.02 -17.18
N PHE A 61 10.54 -9.42 -15.98
CA PHE A 61 10.58 -7.96 -15.81
C PHE A 61 11.82 -7.34 -16.42
N GLU A 62 13.01 -7.86 -16.10
CA GLU A 62 14.25 -7.34 -16.67
C GLU A 62 14.31 -7.54 -18.17
N HIS A 63 13.87 -8.71 -18.67
CA HIS A 63 13.85 -8.98 -20.10
C HIS A 63 12.95 -7.99 -20.87
N VAL A 64 11.77 -7.70 -20.33
CA VAL A 64 10.79 -6.83 -21.00
C VAL A 64 11.06 -5.35 -20.77
N PHE A 65 11.51 -4.94 -19.59
CA PHE A 65 11.62 -3.51 -19.23
C PHE A 65 13.05 -2.98 -19.18
N GLY A 66 14.03 -3.86 -19.08
CA GLY A 66 15.41 -3.52 -18.73
C GLY A 66 15.57 -3.23 -17.23
N ILE A 67 16.69 -3.68 -16.65
CA ILE A 67 16.92 -3.56 -15.20
C ILE A 67 16.94 -2.10 -14.73
N GLY A 68 17.57 -1.20 -15.49
CA GLY A 68 17.70 0.21 -15.09
C GLY A 68 16.35 0.92 -14.94
N ARG A 69 15.36 0.54 -15.75
CA ARG A 69 14.01 1.12 -15.69
C ARG A 69 13.23 0.61 -14.48
N ILE A 70 13.30 -0.69 -14.21
CA ILE A 70 12.43 -1.31 -13.19
C ILE A 70 13.07 -1.35 -11.79
N SER A 71 14.39 -1.16 -11.69
CA SER A 71 15.14 -1.18 -10.41
C SER A 71 14.46 -0.34 -9.33
N PRO A 72 14.10 0.93 -9.55
CA PRO A 72 13.56 1.76 -8.47
C PRO A 72 12.26 1.19 -7.87
N ILE A 73 11.40 0.59 -8.69
CA ILE A 73 10.18 -0.05 -8.21
C ILE A 73 10.49 -1.38 -7.52
N VAL A 74 11.40 -2.18 -8.08
CA VAL A 74 11.79 -3.47 -7.49
C VAL A 74 12.47 -3.29 -6.14
N ASP A 75 13.32 -2.27 -6.02
CA ASP A 75 14.01 -1.89 -4.79
C ASP A 75 12.98 -1.44 -3.74
N ALA A 76 12.03 -0.57 -4.11
CA ALA A 76 10.95 -0.16 -3.21
C ALA A 76 10.06 -1.33 -2.73
N GLU A 77 9.69 -2.26 -3.61
CA GLU A 77 8.95 -3.48 -3.24
C GLU A 77 9.78 -4.39 -2.32
N SER A 78 11.09 -4.49 -2.55
CA SER A 78 12.01 -5.30 -1.75
C SER A 78 12.21 -4.72 -0.36
N GLU A 79 12.39 -3.40 -0.24
CA GLU A 79 12.48 -2.69 1.03
C GLU A 79 11.18 -2.86 1.85
N MET A 80 10.03 -2.73 1.19
CA MET A 80 8.75 -2.97 1.84
C MET A 80 8.60 -4.43 2.30
N ALA A 81 9.03 -5.39 1.49
CA ALA A 81 9.05 -6.79 1.86
C ALA A 81 9.98 -7.06 3.06
N ASP A 82 11.16 -6.41 3.11
CA ASP A 82 12.08 -6.49 4.25
C ASP A 82 11.44 -5.98 5.53
N LEU A 83 10.82 -4.80 5.48
CA LEU A 83 10.08 -4.25 6.61
C LEU A 83 8.97 -5.21 7.05
N ALA A 84 8.14 -5.67 6.11
CA ALA A 84 7.04 -6.54 6.45
C ALA A 84 7.47 -7.90 7.00
N ARG A 85 8.63 -8.44 6.57
CA ARG A 85 9.19 -9.68 7.12
C ARG A 85 9.58 -9.56 8.58
N LYS A 86 10.09 -8.39 9.01
CA LYS A 86 10.44 -8.14 10.42
C LYS A 86 9.23 -8.26 11.33
N PHE A 87 8.06 -7.78 10.87
CA PHE A 87 6.86 -7.79 11.68
C PHE A 87 6.04 -9.08 11.53
N GLU A 88 5.90 -9.63 10.31
CA GLU A 88 4.93 -10.70 10.07
C GLU A 88 5.18 -11.49 8.75
N ALA A 89 6.35 -12.14 8.62
CA ALA A 89 6.79 -12.81 7.39
C ALA A 89 5.76 -13.77 6.73
N LYS A 90 4.96 -14.51 7.52
CA LYS A 90 3.99 -15.49 6.99
C LYS A 90 2.66 -14.88 6.55
N THR A 91 2.23 -13.79 7.19
CA THR A 91 0.91 -13.16 7.00
C THR A 91 0.95 -12.03 5.98
N TRP A 92 2.05 -11.27 5.92
CA TRP A 92 2.27 -10.27 4.88
C TRP A 92 2.08 -10.84 3.47
N TYR A 93 2.68 -12.00 3.20
CA TYR A 93 2.57 -12.67 1.91
C TYR A 93 1.12 -13.00 1.52
N ARG A 94 0.29 -13.42 2.48
CA ARG A 94 -1.13 -13.68 2.21
C ARG A 94 -1.88 -12.39 1.88
N ARG A 95 -1.56 -11.30 2.58
CA ARG A 95 -2.19 -9.99 2.39
C ARG A 95 -1.80 -9.35 1.06
N ALA A 96 -0.56 -9.54 0.62
CA ALA A 96 -0.08 -9.07 -0.69
C ALA A 96 -0.84 -9.67 -1.90
N LYS A 97 -1.63 -10.74 -1.70
CA LYS A 97 -2.51 -11.30 -2.74
C LYS A 97 -3.78 -10.49 -2.97
N VAL A 98 -4.19 -9.70 -1.98
CA VAL A 98 -5.33 -8.80 -2.07
C VAL A 98 -4.81 -7.44 -2.46
N SER A 99 -5.20 -6.95 -3.64
CA SER A 99 -4.86 -5.60 -4.07
C SER A 99 -6.01 -4.66 -3.71
N ARG A 100 -5.65 -3.49 -3.17
CA ARG A 100 -6.63 -2.49 -2.72
C ARG A 100 -6.62 -1.31 -3.67
N HIS A 101 -7.79 -0.99 -4.22
CA HIS A 101 -7.91 0.05 -5.24
C HIS A 101 -8.75 1.22 -4.75
N CYS A 102 -8.29 2.43 -5.03
CA CYS A 102 -9.18 3.60 -4.99
C CYS A 102 -9.95 3.66 -6.30
N VAL A 103 -11.27 3.61 -6.23
CA VAL A 103 -12.14 3.68 -7.42
C VAL A 103 -11.90 4.96 -8.22
N THR A 104 -11.70 6.09 -7.53
CA THR A 104 -11.41 7.38 -8.15
C THR A 104 -10.03 7.41 -8.83
N CYS A 105 -8.97 6.87 -8.18
CA CYS A 105 -7.66 6.74 -8.83
C CYS A 105 -7.75 5.91 -10.11
N VAL A 106 -8.50 4.79 -10.09
CA VAL A 106 -8.69 3.92 -11.26
C VAL A 106 -9.44 4.66 -12.37
N ALA A 107 -10.52 5.38 -12.04
CA ALA A 107 -11.29 6.18 -12.98
C ALA A 107 -10.44 7.28 -13.64
N LEU A 108 -9.56 7.91 -12.87
CA LEU A 108 -8.63 8.95 -13.34
C LEU A 108 -7.37 8.38 -14.03
N GLY A 109 -7.23 7.07 -14.15
CA GLY A 109 -6.03 6.44 -14.73
C GLY A 109 -4.75 6.67 -13.92
N ARG A 110 -4.86 6.94 -12.61
CA ARG A 110 -3.72 7.09 -11.71
C ARG A 110 -3.05 5.73 -11.45
N PRO A 111 -1.72 5.71 -11.19
CA PRO A 111 -1.02 4.46 -10.89
C PRO A 111 -1.57 3.83 -9.61
N HIS A 112 -1.51 2.50 -9.54
CA HIS A 112 -1.71 1.82 -8.26
C HIS A 112 -0.45 2.01 -7.41
N LEU A 113 -0.62 2.56 -6.22
CA LEU A 113 0.48 2.89 -5.33
C LEU A 113 0.87 1.68 -4.48
N LEU A 114 2.17 1.41 -4.36
CA LEU A 114 2.71 0.31 -3.55
C LEU A 114 2.17 0.30 -2.12
N LYS A 115 2.08 1.48 -1.54
CA LYS A 115 1.54 1.72 -0.20
C LYS A 115 0.08 1.23 -0.01
N HIS A 116 -0.74 1.14 -1.06
CA HIS A 116 -2.11 0.60 -0.94
C HIS A 116 -2.12 -0.89 -0.57
N ASP A 117 -1.04 -1.61 -0.84
CA ASP A 117 -0.91 -3.01 -0.47
C ASP A 117 -0.59 -3.20 1.03
N LEU A 118 -0.22 -2.12 1.75
CA LEU A 118 0.03 -2.18 3.20
C LEU A 118 -1.26 -2.51 3.96
N PRO A 119 -1.22 -3.40 4.97
CA PRO A 119 -2.36 -3.81 5.79
C PRO A 119 -3.25 -2.68 6.32
N LEU A 120 -2.59 -1.60 6.77
CA LEU A 120 -3.22 -0.45 7.42
C LEU A 120 -3.56 0.68 6.45
N ALA A 121 -3.06 0.64 5.21
CA ALA A 121 -3.46 1.57 4.17
C ALA A 121 -4.83 1.15 3.62
N ARG A 122 -5.89 1.58 4.31
CA ARG A 122 -7.28 1.24 3.97
C ARG A 122 -8.05 2.38 3.32
N ALA A 123 -7.52 3.61 3.37
CA ALA A 123 -8.08 4.76 2.69
C ALA A 123 -7.15 5.27 1.60
N CYS A 124 -7.75 5.86 0.56
CA CYS A 124 -7.00 6.61 -0.42
C CYS A 124 -6.57 7.96 0.20
N PRO A 125 -5.28 8.29 0.22
CA PRO A 125 -4.79 9.57 0.72
C PRO A 125 -5.29 10.77 -0.10
N GLU A 126 -5.52 10.56 -1.40
CA GLU A 126 -5.83 11.62 -2.36
C GLU A 126 -7.34 11.89 -2.48
N HIS A 127 -8.17 10.88 -2.24
CA HIS A 127 -9.62 10.94 -2.48
C HIS A 127 -10.46 10.65 -1.24
N SER A 128 -9.82 10.46 -0.08
CA SER A 128 -10.45 10.24 1.23
C SER A 128 -11.53 9.15 1.26
N CYS A 129 -11.44 8.16 0.37
CA CYS A 129 -12.39 7.06 0.28
C CYS A 129 -11.77 5.75 0.75
N TRP A 130 -12.60 4.79 1.17
CA TRP A 130 -12.14 3.42 1.41
C TRP A 130 -11.58 2.82 0.12
N LEU A 131 -10.48 2.08 0.26
CA LEU A 131 -9.97 1.26 -0.83
C LEU A 131 -10.81 -0.01 -0.95
N ILE A 132 -11.22 -0.35 -2.16
CA ILE A 132 -11.94 -1.59 -2.43
C ILE A 132 -10.97 -2.76 -2.56
N SER A 133 -11.31 -3.89 -1.93
CA SER A 133 -10.57 -5.15 -2.03
C SER A 133 -11.41 -6.29 -2.61
N GLY A 134 -12.67 -6.01 -2.98
CA GLY A 134 -13.62 -6.95 -3.53
C GLY A 134 -14.50 -6.25 -4.57
N CYS A 135 -14.93 -6.99 -5.58
CA CYS A 135 -15.85 -6.49 -6.59
C CYS A 135 -17.23 -6.24 -5.97
N THR A 136 -17.77 -5.04 -6.11
CA THR A 136 -19.11 -4.70 -5.57
C THR A 136 -20.26 -5.40 -6.29
N GLY A 137 -20.02 -5.90 -7.51
CA GLY A 137 -21.00 -6.69 -8.27
C GLY A 137 -21.08 -8.16 -7.83
N CYS A 138 -19.99 -8.91 -7.95
CA CYS A 138 -19.97 -10.36 -7.70
C CYS A 138 -19.25 -10.80 -6.41
N GLY A 139 -18.79 -9.88 -5.57
CA GLY A 139 -18.10 -10.17 -4.31
C GLY A 139 -16.68 -10.75 -4.43
N THR A 140 -16.24 -11.11 -5.64
CA THR A 140 -14.90 -11.68 -5.86
C THR A 140 -13.80 -10.77 -5.33
N THR A 141 -12.89 -11.33 -4.52
CA THR A 141 -11.71 -10.62 -4.01
C THR A 141 -10.86 -10.10 -5.18
N LEU A 142 -10.52 -8.81 -5.12
CA LEU A 142 -9.68 -8.15 -6.10
C LEU A 142 -8.21 -8.44 -5.81
N GLY A 143 -7.56 -9.03 -6.80
CA GLY A 143 -6.13 -9.18 -6.88
C GLY A 143 -5.73 -9.12 -8.35
N TRP A 144 -4.43 -9.03 -8.63
CA TRP A 144 -3.93 -8.82 -10.00
C TRP A 144 -4.35 -9.90 -11.01
N ARG A 145 -4.77 -11.08 -10.54
CA ARG A 145 -5.33 -12.14 -11.40
C ARG A 145 -6.84 -12.03 -11.65
N SER A 146 -7.58 -11.38 -10.76
CA SER A 146 -9.03 -11.19 -10.87
C SER A 146 -9.41 -9.82 -11.45
N ILE A 147 -8.41 -9.00 -11.79
CA ILE A 147 -8.57 -7.74 -12.51
C ILE A 147 -8.21 -7.99 -13.97
N GLY A 148 -9.22 -8.08 -14.80
CA GLY A 148 -9.11 -8.20 -16.25
C GLY A 148 -8.92 -6.85 -16.92
N ALA A 149 -8.89 -6.91 -18.26
CA ALA A 149 -8.57 -5.82 -19.16
C ALA A 149 -9.24 -4.49 -18.80
N GLY A 150 -8.50 -3.38 -18.82
CA GLY A 150 -9.06 -2.04 -18.62
C GLY A 150 -9.64 -1.81 -17.21
N TRP A 151 -9.10 -2.51 -16.19
CA TRP A 151 -9.60 -2.46 -14.82
C TRP A 151 -11.04 -2.94 -14.66
N HIS A 152 -11.41 -4.03 -15.33
CA HIS A 152 -12.69 -4.71 -15.11
C HIS A 152 -12.50 -5.92 -14.21
N CYS A 153 -13.53 -6.26 -13.43
CA CYS A 153 -13.54 -7.53 -12.72
C CYS A 153 -13.52 -8.68 -13.75
N SER A 154 -12.56 -9.59 -13.67
CA SER A 154 -12.46 -10.71 -14.62
C SER A 154 -13.61 -11.71 -14.51
N ASN A 155 -14.38 -11.66 -13.41
CA ASN A 155 -15.50 -12.58 -13.17
C ASN A 155 -16.83 -12.04 -13.71
N CYS A 156 -17.18 -10.78 -13.42
CA CYS A 156 -18.47 -10.20 -13.83
C CYS A 156 -18.37 -9.05 -14.84
N GLY A 157 -17.17 -8.64 -15.23
CA GLY A 157 -16.96 -7.56 -16.19
C GLY A 157 -17.20 -6.15 -15.63
N LEU A 158 -17.55 -5.98 -14.34
CA LEU A 158 -17.80 -4.65 -13.77
C LEU A 158 -16.52 -3.79 -13.75
N TYR A 159 -16.59 -2.56 -14.26
CA TYR A 159 -15.48 -1.61 -14.25
C TYR A 159 -15.18 -1.12 -12.82
N LEU A 160 -13.94 -1.29 -12.37
CA LEU A 160 -13.51 -0.93 -11.01
C LEU A 160 -13.64 0.58 -10.73
N GLY A 161 -13.38 1.43 -11.72
CA GLY A 161 -13.50 2.88 -11.56
C GLY A 161 -14.94 3.37 -11.44
N GLY A 162 -15.93 2.54 -11.82
CA GLY A 162 -17.36 2.81 -11.67
C GLY A 162 -17.97 2.22 -10.40
N MET A 163 -17.18 1.52 -9.57
CA MET A 163 -17.67 0.95 -8.32
C MET A 163 -17.87 2.05 -7.27
N LYS A 164 -18.83 1.85 -6.36
CA LYS A 164 -19.06 2.75 -5.23
C LYS A 164 -18.06 2.45 -4.11
N ALA A 165 -17.36 3.47 -3.64
CA ALA A 165 -16.57 3.43 -2.42
C ALA A 165 -17.14 4.46 -1.43
N ALA A 166 -17.36 4.04 -0.17
CA ALA A 166 -17.76 4.96 0.87
C ALA A 166 -16.60 5.92 1.23
N GLN A 167 -16.94 7.10 1.73
CA GLN A 167 -15.95 7.99 2.35
C GLN A 167 -15.32 7.28 3.56
N ALA A 168 -14.00 7.43 3.70
CA ALA A 168 -13.29 6.94 4.86
C ALA A 168 -13.35 7.97 5.99
N PRO A 169 -13.45 7.55 7.26
CA PRO A 169 -13.31 8.45 8.39
C PRO A 169 -11.98 9.21 8.33
N LYS A 170 -11.97 10.43 8.88
CA LYS A 170 -10.82 11.33 8.81
C LYS A 170 -9.56 10.66 9.36
N TRP A 171 -9.65 10.03 10.52
CA TRP A 171 -8.52 9.34 11.16
C TRP A 171 -7.93 8.20 10.30
N VAL A 172 -8.75 7.50 9.50
CA VAL A 172 -8.26 6.44 8.60
C VAL A 172 -7.49 7.04 7.43
N CYS A 173 -7.96 8.18 6.91
CA CYS A 173 -7.28 8.94 5.88
C CYS A 173 -5.96 9.49 6.39
N GLU A 174 -5.95 10.03 7.61
CA GLU A 174 -4.76 10.54 8.29
C GLU A 174 -3.74 9.43 8.57
N LEU A 175 -4.17 8.28 9.08
CA LEU A 175 -3.31 7.09 9.23
C LEU A 175 -2.72 6.66 7.88
N SER A 176 -3.54 6.62 6.83
CA SER A 176 -3.09 6.26 5.48
C SER A 176 -2.09 7.30 4.94
N ASN A 177 -2.36 8.59 5.12
CA ASN A 177 -1.45 9.69 4.76
C ASN A 177 -0.11 9.57 5.46
N TRP A 178 -0.12 9.30 6.76
CA TRP A 178 1.10 9.13 7.54
C TRP A 178 1.92 7.92 7.06
N LEU A 179 1.28 6.76 6.85
CA LEU A 179 1.95 5.58 6.28
C LEU A 179 2.61 5.93 4.95
N ASN A 180 1.96 6.77 4.14
CA ASN A 180 2.49 7.19 2.86
C ASN A 180 3.67 8.16 2.99
N SER A 181 3.60 9.14 3.90
CA SER A 181 4.67 10.10 4.12
C SER A 181 5.90 9.47 4.76
N SER A 182 5.72 8.45 5.60
CA SER A 182 6.83 7.77 6.29
C SER A 182 7.64 6.85 5.38
N ILE A 183 7.05 6.42 4.26
CA ILE A 183 7.71 5.57 3.25
C ILE A 183 8.30 6.40 2.10
N ASN A 184 7.82 7.62 1.88
CA ASN A 184 8.26 8.50 0.80
C ASN A 184 9.74 8.97 0.82
N PRO A 185 10.44 9.14 1.96
CA PRO A 185 11.85 9.53 1.95
C PRO A 185 12.74 8.54 1.20
N LEU A 186 12.35 7.27 1.15
CA LEU A 186 13.05 6.21 0.43
C LEU A 186 12.93 6.35 -1.11
N ASN A 187 11.79 6.87 -1.59
CA ASN A 187 11.51 7.07 -3.02
C ASN A 187 12.12 8.36 -3.58
N ALA A 188 12.18 9.42 -2.77
CA ALA A 188 12.75 10.71 -3.19
C ALA A 188 14.28 10.66 -3.33
N ALA A 189 14.97 9.96 -2.43
CA ALA A 189 16.42 9.77 -2.50
C ALA A 189 16.85 8.94 -3.72
N HIS A 190 16.07 7.91 -4.09
CA HIS A 190 16.35 7.11 -5.30
C HIS A 190 16.12 7.91 -6.59
N SER A 191 15.08 8.75 -6.64
CA SER A 191 14.77 9.54 -7.85
C SER A 191 15.81 10.62 -8.14
N ALA A 192 16.47 11.16 -7.11
CA ALA A 192 17.54 12.15 -7.26
C ALA A 192 18.84 11.58 -7.86
N HIS A 193 19.06 10.26 -7.78
CA HIS A 193 20.26 9.59 -8.29
C HIS A 193 20.15 9.10 -9.74
N VAL A 194 18.97 9.15 -10.36
CA VAL A 194 18.73 8.70 -11.75
C VAL A 194 18.62 9.91 -12.70
N ALA A 195 19.35 10.99 -12.41
CA ALA A 195 19.59 12.01 -13.42
C ALA A 195 20.45 11.39 -14.55
N PRO A 196 20.11 11.59 -15.83
CA PRO A 196 20.82 10.96 -16.93
C PRO A 196 22.08 11.76 -17.24
N ASP A 197 23.10 11.71 -16.38
CA ASP A 197 24.44 12.06 -16.83
C ASP A 197 25.57 11.39 -16.04
N ASP A 198 26.52 10.91 -16.82
CA ASP A 198 27.83 10.35 -16.54
C ASP A 198 28.05 9.01 -15.82
N ARG A 199 28.76 8.14 -16.55
CA ARG A 199 29.10 6.74 -16.26
C ARG A 199 30.17 6.63 -15.16
N ARG A 200 29.81 6.78 -13.89
CA ARG A 200 30.66 6.27 -12.80
C ARG A 200 29.93 5.24 -11.95
N PRO A 201 30.49 4.02 -11.80
CA PRO A 201 29.93 3.04 -10.86
C PRO A 201 30.05 3.59 -9.43
N THR A 202 28.92 3.75 -8.77
CA THR A 202 28.86 3.98 -7.32
C THR A 202 29.43 2.76 -6.59
N PRO A 203 30.18 2.95 -5.48
CA PRO A 203 30.70 1.85 -4.71
C PRO A 203 29.55 1.01 -4.10
N PRO A 204 29.64 -0.32 -4.08
CA PRO A 204 28.69 -1.15 -3.35
C PRO A 204 28.87 -0.90 -1.85
N GLY A 205 27.94 -0.17 -1.21
CA GLY A 205 27.96 -0.04 0.26
C GLY A 205 27.20 1.14 0.88
N SER A 206 26.85 2.19 0.14
CA SER A 206 26.24 3.39 0.73
C SER A 206 24.71 3.29 0.80
N ARG A 207 24.17 2.46 1.70
CA ARG A 207 22.74 2.52 2.06
C ARG A 207 22.55 3.53 3.19
N CYS A 208 21.90 4.65 2.89
CA CYS A 208 21.41 5.58 3.93
C CYS A 208 20.24 4.90 4.64
N ILE A 209 20.50 4.26 5.78
CA ILE A 209 19.45 3.73 6.65
C ILE A 209 18.93 4.88 7.49
N VAL A 210 17.84 5.53 7.04
CA VAL A 210 17.09 6.45 7.89
C VAL A 210 16.37 5.61 8.96
N SER A 211 16.63 5.89 10.24
CA SER A 211 16.01 5.18 11.36
C SER A 211 14.50 5.44 11.38
N LEU A 212 13.71 4.37 11.28
CA LEU A 212 12.24 4.40 11.32
C LEU A 212 11.66 4.63 12.73
N SER A 213 12.51 4.84 13.75
CA SER A 213 12.09 4.94 15.16
C SER A 213 11.43 6.27 15.54
N GLU A 214 11.85 7.40 14.97
CA GLU A 214 11.29 8.73 15.29
C GLU A 214 9.95 9.07 14.61
N PRO A 215 9.68 8.65 13.34
CA PRO A 215 8.41 8.93 12.67
C PRO A 215 7.19 8.23 13.29
N PHE A 216 7.41 7.14 14.03
CA PHE A 216 6.36 6.34 14.67
C PHE A 216 5.69 7.05 15.85
N GLY A 217 6.46 7.77 16.68
CA GLY A 217 5.91 8.51 17.82
C GLY A 217 4.99 9.68 17.43
N SER A 218 5.19 10.27 16.25
CA SER A 218 4.36 11.37 15.74
C SER A 218 3.02 10.91 15.17
N ALA A 219 2.95 9.67 14.65
CA ALA A 219 1.73 9.02 14.14
C ALA A 219 0.69 8.78 15.24
N LEU A 220 1.19 8.44 16.41
CA LEU A 220 0.39 8.10 17.58
C LEU A 220 -0.27 9.32 18.20
N LYS A 221 0.41 10.47 18.17
CA LYS A 221 -0.17 11.76 18.52
C LYS A 221 -1.37 12.11 17.63
N LEU A 222 -1.25 11.89 16.31
CA LEU A 222 -2.30 12.18 15.34
C LEU A 222 -3.54 11.28 15.52
N LEU A 223 -3.34 9.97 15.76
CA LEU A 223 -4.43 9.03 16.07
C LEU A 223 -5.18 9.40 17.36
N VAL A 224 -4.45 9.93 18.35
CA VAL A 224 -5.02 10.42 19.62
C VAL A 224 -5.76 11.75 19.42
N ASP A 225 -5.17 12.72 18.72
CA ASP A 225 -5.76 14.03 18.49
C ASP A 225 -7.09 13.94 17.70
N VAL A 226 -7.22 13.00 16.76
CA VAL A 226 -8.48 12.79 16.03
C VAL A 226 -9.53 12.05 16.86
N ALA A 227 -9.13 11.05 17.64
CA ALA A 227 -10.03 10.37 18.57
C ALA A 227 -10.61 11.34 19.62
N SER A 228 -9.81 12.33 20.03
CA SER A 228 -10.19 13.42 20.94
C SER A 228 -11.01 14.53 20.25
N ALA A 229 -10.76 14.85 18.98
CA ALA A 229 -11.55 15.85 18.24
C ALA A 229 -12.96 15.37 17.88
N GLU A 230 -13.12 14.11 17.46
CA GLU A 230 -14.44 13.49 17.25
C GLU A 230 -15.21 13.34 18.57
N ALA A 231 -14.50 13.33 19.70
CA ALA A 231 -15.10 13.28 21.03
C ALA A 231 -15.82 14.57 21.45
N MET A 232 -15.44 15.72 20.89
CA MET A 232 -16.02 17.03 21.22
C MET A 232 -17.11 17.48 20.24
N GLY A 233 -17.24 16.84 19.07
CA GLY A 233 -18.19 17.25 18.02
C GLY A 233 -19.60 16.65 18.10
N GLY A 234 -19.88 15.80 19.10
CA GLY A 234 -21.15 15.08 19.24
C GLY A 234 -21.86 15.38 20.56
N ALA A 235 -22.35 16.61 20.75
CA ALA A 235 -23.21 16.96 21.87
C ALA A 235 -24.65 17.20 21.38
N THR A 236 -25.50 16.18 21.47
CA THR A 236 -26.92 16.39 21.78
C THR A 236 -27.08 16.24 23.29
N PRO A 237 -27.71 17.20 23.99
CA PRO A 237 -27.79 17.16 25.45
C PRO A 237 -29.06 16.42 25.87
N VAL A 238 -28.96 15.25 26.52
CA VAL A 238 -29.88 14.83 27.60
C VAL A 238 -29.19 13.77 28.48
N GLY A 239 -29.05 14.09 29.77
CA GLY A 239 -29.30 13.16 30.88
C GLY A 239 -28.26 12.09 31.23
N GLU A 240 -27.73 12.22 32.44
CA GLU A 240 -27.08 11.19 33.28
C GLU A 240 -25.60 10.84 33.00
N SER A 241 -24.77 11.48 33.81
CA SER A 241 -23.33 11.28 33.97
C SER A 241 -22.98 9.88 34.48
N LYS A 242 -22.86 8.90 33.57
CA LYS A 242 -22.00 7.73 33.79
C LYS A 242 -20.56 8.14 33.47
N LYS A 243 -19.64 7.96 34.43
CA LYS A 243 -18.19 8.13 34.24
C LYS A 243 -17.74 7.33 33.02
N PHE A 244 -17.53 8.01 31.90
CA PHE A 244 -17.09 7.40 30.65
C PHE A 244 -15.57 7.22 30.72
N SER A 245 -15.11 5.96 30.75
CA SER A 245 -13.67 5.65 30.74
C SER A 245 -13.09 5.85 29.32
N PRO A 246 -11.98 6.59 29.15
CA PRO A 246 -11.29 6.75 27.87
C PRO A 246 -10.98 5.42 27.15
N ASN A 247 -10.74 4.36 27.93
CA ASN A 247 -10.45 3.01 27.43
C ASN A 247 -11.62 2.39 26.64
N ASN A 248 -12.87 2.72 26.96
CA ASN A 248 -14.02 2.19 26.22
C ASN A 248 -14.19 2.85 24.85
N ARG A 249 -13.70 4.08 24.65
CA ARG A 249 -13.93 4.85 23.42
C ARG A 249 -12.92 4.51 22.33
N LEU A 250 -11.64 4.37 22.70
CA LEU A 250 -10.61 3.83 21.81
C LEU A 250 -10.96 2.38 21.43
N SER A 251 -11.46 1.60 22.39
CA SER A 251 -11.96 0.24 22.14
C SER A 251 -13.10 0.22 21.12
N ASN A 252 -14.04 1.16 21.18
CA ASN A 252 -15.17 1.22 20.21
C ASN A 252 -14.74 1.71 18.81
N LEU A 253 -13.87 2.73 18.72
CA LEU A 253 -13.31 3.21 17.45
C LEU A 253 -12.45 2.13 16.79
N LEU A 254 -11.63 1.44 17.59
CA LEU A 254 -10.93 0.25 17.15
C LEU A 254 -11.95 -0.81 16.76
N THR A 255 -12.98 -1.12 17.54
CA THR A 255 -13.96 -2.17 17.20
C THR A 255 -14.60 -1.97 15.83
N GLY A 256 -15.06 -0.76 15.48
CA GLY A 256 -15.61 -0.49 14.13
C GLY A 256 -14.58 -0.60 12.98
N TYR A 257 -13.30 -0.31 13.27
CA TYR A 257 -12.20 -0.60 12.35
C TYR A 257 -11.91 -2.11 12.30
N LEU A 258 -11.82 -2.77 13.45
CA LEU A 258 -11.50 -4.17 13.66
C LEU A 258 -12.58 -5.09 13.07
N GLU A 259 -13.84 -4.69 13.06
CA GLU A 259 -14.97 -5.38 12.39
C GLU A 259 -14.80 -5.41 10.86
N ARG A 260 -14.08 -4.45 10.28
CA ARG A 260 -13.82 -4.35 8.84
C ARG A 260 -12.42 -4.84 8.46
N VAL A 261 -11.68 -5.30 9.45
CA VAL A 261 -10.27 -5.66 9.37
C VAL A 261 -10.19 -7.17 9.59
N SER A 262 -9.44 -7.86 8.74
CA SER A 262 -9.37 -9.31 8.86
C SER A 262 -8.78 -9.71 10.22
N ASP A 263 -9.16 -10.86 10.79
CA ASP A 263 -8.56 -11.40 12.02
C ASP A 263 -7.02 -11.37 11.99
N VAL A 264 -6.49 -11.51 10.78
CA VAL A 264 -5.06 -11.45 10.48
C VAL A 264 -4.51 -10.05 10.72
N ASP A 265 -5.13 -9.00 10.21
CA ASP A 265 -4.73 -7.60 10.45
C ASP A 265 -4.92 -7.19 11.93
N LEU A 266 -5.93 -7.73 12.60
CA LEU A 266 -6.17 -7.63 14.03
C LEU A 266 -4.98 -8.17 14.84
N LYS A 267 -4.45 -9.33 14.44
CA LYS A 267 -3.25 -9.92 15.03
C LYS A 267 -2.03 -9.04 14.83
N PHE A 268 -1.85 -8.47 13.63
CA PHE A 268 -0.74 -7.56 13.34
C PHE A 268 -0.77 -6.31 14.23
N LEU A 269 -1.95 -5.69 14.37
CA LEU A 269 -2.11 -4.57 15.30
C LEU A 269 -1.77 -4.98 16.72
N LYS A 270 -2.24 -6.13 17.18
CA LYS A 270 -1.91 -6.64 18.53
C LYS A 270 -0.41 -6.87 18.71
N GLU A 271 0.30 -7.44 17.74
CA GLU A 271 1.76 -7.62 17.82
C GLU A 271 2.49 -6.27 17.80
N LEU A 272 2.05 -5.31 16.98
CA LEU A 272 2.60 -3.94 16.96
C LEU A 272 2.41 -3.24 18.32
N LEU A 273 1.27 -3.49 18.97
CA LEU A 273 0.93 -2.97 20.29
C LEU A 273 1.61 -3.70 21.46
N LYS A 274 2.34 -4.81 21.22
CA LYS A 274 3.13 -5.48 22.27
C LYS A 274 4.49 -4.86 22.50
N ASP A 275 4.96 -4.02 21.57
CA ASP A 275 6.15 -3.22 21.79
C ASP A 275 5.81 -2.18 22.86
N GLU A 276 6.34 -2.36 24.08
CA GLU A 276 6.06 -1.52 25.23
C GLU A 276 6.42 -0.06 24.98
N ALA A 277 7.43 0.25 24.14
CA ALA A 277 7.75 1.62 23.79
C ALA A 277 6.70 2.24 22.87
N ILE A 278 6.15 1.44 21.94
CA ILE A 278 5.03 1.85 21.08
C ILE A 278 3.75 1.97 21.91
N TYR A 279 3.50 1.03 22.83
CA TYR A 279 2.33 0.98 23.72
C TYR A 279 2.33 2.08 24.79
N GLU A 280 3.45 2.35 25.46
CA GLU A 280 3.55 3.47 26.41
C GLU A 280 3.46 4.80 25.67
N GLN A 281 4.07 4.95 24.48
CA GLN A 281 3.86 6.14 23.66
C GLN A 281 2.40 6.32 23.23
N ILE A 282 1.66 5.23 23.05
CA ILE A 282 0.20 5.22 22.87
C ILE A 282 -0.50 5.68 24.15
N CYS A 283 -0.25 5.04 25.29
CA CYS A 283 -0.95 5.27 26.55
C CYS A 283 -0.66 6.63 27.19
N THR A 284 0.61 7.06 27.27
CA THR A 284 1.01 8.37 27.81
C THR A 284 0.44 9.51 26.98
N ARG A 285 0.23 9.31 25.66
CA ARG A 285 -0.36 10.33 24.80
C ARG A 285 -1.90 10.29 24.79
N ILE A 286 -2.54 9.12 24.96
CA ILE A 286 -4.00 9.01 25.21
C ILE A 286 -4.42 9.71 26.51
N ALA A 287 -3.55 9.71 27.53
CA ALA A 287 -3.83 10.30 28.83
C ALA A 287 -3.63 11.83 28.90
N ALA A 288 -3.04 12.43 27.85
CA ALA A 288 -2.76 13.87 27.73
C ALA A 288 -3.79 14.55 26.82
#